data_AF-A0A3M1LQZ2-F1
#
_entry.id   AF-A0A3M1LQZ2-F1
#
_cell.length_a   1.000
_cell.length_b   1.000
_cell.length_c   1.000
_cell.angle_alpha   90.00
_cell.angle_beta   90.00
_cell.angle_gamma   90.00
#
_symmetry.space_group_name_H-M   'P 1'
#
loop_
_entity.id
_entity.type
_entity.pdbx_description
1 polymer ?
#
loop_
_entity_poly.entity_id
_entity_poly.type
_entity_poly.pdbx_seq_one_letter_code
_entity_poly.pdbx_strand_id
1 'polypeptide(L)'
;MSKLTRIAGAVLAAAVIAGPALAQQPIFFRIGTGSAGGTYFPIGGTIANGISAPPGARPCDKGGQCGVPGLVAIAVSTTASVFNNTAVQNGELEAGLAAADVTRSMYLGEGKFEGNPHEKLRIIANLYPEDLHLVLPKGVHINSLADLKGKRVGIGQAGSGTQVAVLQMLEAWGVTRDDIDAAELNNSQSADRLADGQLDAYFYAAGWPVAAMVQLASTKGMELHSFTDEDLKKINDIIPAYVPSVIPAGVYEGIDYDVHTPAVNALLVVSADQPEELIYGITKALWNDNTRKLLDNGHAKGKQIRLETALLGLDKLGVPLHPGAERFYREIGMIK
;
A
#
# COMPACT_ATOMS: atom_id res chain seq x y z
N MET A 1 8.21 -64.17 61.91
CA MET A 1 8.11 -64.47 60.45
C MET A 1 6.64 -64.42 60.04
N SER A 2 6.35 -63.96 58.82
CA SER A 2 5.05 -63.99 58.11
C SER A 2 4.10 -62.77 58.18
N LYS A 3 4.49 -61.71 57.45
CA LYS A 3 3.80 -61.11 56.29
C LYS A 3 2.24 -61.02 56.22
N LEU A 4 1.81 -59.78 55.95
CA LEU A 4 0.72 -59.31 55.06
C LEU A 4 -0.74 -59.66 55.37
N THR A 5 -1.58 -58.63 55.58
CA THR A 5 -2.78 -58.38 54.73
C THR A 5 -3.45 -57.00 54.97
N ARG A 6 -3.54 -56.23 53.88
CA ARG A 6 -4.65 -55.37 53.41
C ARG A 6 -5.01 -54.08 54.17
N ILE A 7 -4.39 -52.97 53.73
CA ILE A 7 -5.03 -51.66 53.67
C ILE A 7 -5.58 -51.51 52.25
N ALA A 8 -6.91 -51.37 52.11
CA ALA A 8 -7.56 -51.08 50.84
C ALA A 8 -8.69 -50.06 51.06
N GLY A 9 -8.71 -49.02 50.22
CA GLY A 9 -9.77 -48.00 50.15
C GLY A 9 -9.23 -46.59 50.45
N ALA A 10 -9.38 -45.57 49.62
CA ALA A 10 -9.84 -45.46 48.25
C ALA A 10 -9.29 -44.12 47.73
N VAL A 11 -8.31 -44.15 46.82
CA VAL A 11 -7.91 -42.94 46.07
C VAL A 11 -8.80 -42.88 44.84
N LEU A 12 -9.87 -42.07 44.93
CA LEU A 12 -10.70 -41.71 43.79
C LEU A 12 -9.87 -40.77 42.91
N ALA A 13 -9.21 -41.33 41.90
CA ALA A 13 -8.52 -40.57 40.88
C ALA A 13 -9.56 -39.84 40.02
N ALA A 14 -9.72 -38.53 40.23
CA ALA A 14 -10.38 -37.65 39.28
C ALA A 14 -9.50 -37.55 38.03
N ALA A 15 -9.72 -38.45 37.07
CA ALA A 15 -9.19 -38.31 35.73
C ALA A 15 -9.89 -37.12 35.06
N VAL A 16 -9.29 -35.93 35.21
CA VAL A 16 -9.64 -34.78 34.37
C VAL A 16 -9.29 -35.18 32.94
N ILE A 17 -10.32 -35.42 32.13
CA ILE A 17 -10.19 -35.59 30.69
C ILE A 17 -9.79 -34.21 30.15
N ALA A 18 -8.49 -33.92 30.15
CA ALA A 18 -7.92 -32.87 29.34
C ALA A 18 -8.00 -33.35 27.88
N GLY A 19 -9.13 -33.08 27.22
CA GLY A 19 -9.22 -33.24 25.78
C GLY A 19 -8.11 -32.43 25.10
N PRO A 20 -7.54 -32.88 23.97
CA PRO A 20 -6.56 -32.10 23.26
C PRO A 20 -7.22 -30.77 22.90
N ALA A 21 -6.69 -29.67 23.42
CA ALA A 21 -7.03 -28.35 22.93
C ALA A 21 -6.68 -28.35 21.44
N LEU A 22 -7.70 -28.38 20.58
CA LEU A 22 -7.52 -28.22 19.14
C LEU A 22 -6.96 -26.81 18.94
N ALA A 23 -5.64 -26.72 18.83
CA ALA A 23 -4.97 -25.48 18.47
C ALA A 23 -5.52 -25.06 17.10
N GLN A 24 -6.26 -23.96 17.08
CA GLN A 24 -6.85 -23.41 15.86
C GLN A 24 -5.70 -23.14 14.88
N GLN A 25 -5.74 -23.76 13.70
CA GLN A 25 -4.67 -23.57 12.73
C GLN A 25 -4.59 -22.09 12.33
N PRO A 26 -3.37 -21.52 12.22
CA PRO A 26 -3.21 -20.14 11.83
C PRO A 26 -3.75 -19.90 10.43
N ILE A 27 -4.45 -18.78 10.25
CA ILE A 27 -4.82 -18.25 8.95
C ILE A 27 -3.69 -17.33 8.50
N PHE A 28 -3.00 -17.69 7.42
CA PHE A 28 -1.93 -16.85 6.88
C PHE A 28 -2.50 -15.82 5.91
N PHE A 29 -2.02 -14.57 6.01
CA PHE A 29 -2.52 -13.47 5.19
C PHE A 29 -1.37 -12.58 4.71
N ARG A 30 -0.93 -12.78 3.48
CA ARG A 30 0.19 -12.07 2.88
C ARG A 30 -0.32 -10.82 2.18
N ILE A 31 0.24 -9.68 2.57
CA ILE A 31 -0.07 -8.37 1.99
C ILE A 31 1.08 -7.98 1.07
N GLY A 32 0.85 -8.00 -0.24
CA GLY A 32 1.77 -7.42 -1.22
C GLY A 32 1.93 -5.92 -0.98
N THR A 33 3.16 -5.43 -0.95
CA THR A 33 3.45 -4.02 -0.64
C THR A 33 4.23 -3.37 -1.78
N GLY A 34 5.48 -3.00 -1.57
CA GLY A 34 6.37 -2.46 -2.59
C GLY A 34 7.80 -2.71 -2.16
N SER A 35 8.74 -1.97 -2.75
CA SER A 35 10.13 -2.01 -2.28
C SER A 35 10.23 -1.62 -0.80
N ALA A 36 11.19 -2.18 -0.08
CA ALA A 36 11.40 -1.89 1.35
C ALA A 36 11.67 -0.40 1.63
N GLY A 37 12.21 0.34 0.65
CA GLY A 37 12.45 1.78 0.72
C GLY A 37 11.24 2.66 0.33
N GLY A 38 10.07 2.06 0.06
CA GLY A 38 8.84 2.76 -0.28
C GLY A 38 7.84 2.84 0.88
N THR A 39 6.74 3.59 0.69
CA THR A 39 5.72 3.80 1.72
C THR A 39 4.86 2.56 1.99
N TYR A 40 4.62 1.74 0.96
CA TYR A 40 3.77 0.55 1.08
C TYR A 40 4.31 -0.48 2.08
N PHE A 41 5.63 -0.69 2.13
CA PHE A 41 6.22 -1.72 3.00
C PHE A 41 5.98 -1.45 4.50
N PRO A 42 6.36 -0.28 5.07
CA PRO A 42 6.09 0.03 6.47
C PRO A 42 4.59 0.14 6.78
N ILE A 43 3.77 0.69 5.87
CA ILE A 43 2.31 0.74 6.07
C ILE A 43 1.71 -0.66 6.09
N GLY A 44 2.06 -1.52 5.12
CA GLY A 44 1.58 -2.89 5.06
C GLY A 44 1.99 -3.69 6.29
N GLY A 45 3.20 -3.48 6.82
CA GLY A 45 3.64 -4.09 8.08
C GLY A 45 2.82 -3.58 9.28
N THR A 46 2.49 -2.29 9.30
CA THR A 46 1.66 -1.69 10.35
C THR A 46 0.22 -2.23 10.31
N ILE A 47 -0.37 -2.33 9.12
CA ILE A 47 -1.69 -2.94 8.91
C ILE A 47 -1.66 -4.41 9.31
N ALA A 48 -0.66 -5.17 8.84
CA ALA A 48 -0.48 -6.58 9.18
C ALA A 48 -0.44 -6.81 10.70
N ASN A 49 0.29 -5.97 11.44
CA ASN A 49 0.33 -6.02 12.90
C ASN A 49 -1.05 -5.74 13.52
N GLY A 50 -1.74 -4.70 13.05
CA GLY A 50 -3.06 -4.31 13.58
C GLY A 50 -4.16 -5.35 13.36
N ILE A 51 -4.14 -6.03 12.20
CA ILE A 51 -5.15 -7.03 11.86
C ILE A 51 -4.82 -8.44 12.37
N SER A 52 -3.58 -8.69 12.80
CA SER A 52 -3.17 -10.01 13.31
C SER A 52 -3.64 -10.23 14.74
N ALA A 53 -4.03 -11.46 15.05
CA ALA A 53 -4.13 -11.98 16.41
C ALA A 53 -3.77 -13.48 16.38
N PRO A 54 -2.46 -13.81 16.33
CA PRO A 54 -1.98 -15.16 16.11
C PRO A 54 -2.42 -16.09 17.25
N PRO A 55 -2.48 -17.42 17.01
CA PRO A 55 -2.77 -18.38 18.07
C PRO A 55 -1.88 -18.18 19.30
N GLY A 56 -2.50 -18.07 20.47
CA GLY A 56 -1.80 -17.80 21.74
C GLY A 56 -1.53 -16.31 22.03
N ALA A 57 -1.94 -15.39 21.15
CA ALA A 57 -1.91 -13.97 21.45
C ALA A 57 -2.75 -13.66 22.70
N ARG A 58 -2.25 -12.72 23.50
CA ARG A 58 -2.99 -12.21 24.66
C ARG A 58 -4.32 -11.58 24.18
N PRO A 59 -5.42 -11.73 24.93
CA PRO A 59 -6.67 -11.06 24.60
C PRO A 59 -6.53 -9.53 24.48
N CYS A 60 -7.27 -8.93 23.55
CA CYS A 60 -7.29 -7.50 23.27
C CYS A 60 -7.62 -6.64 24.50
N ASP A 61 -8.64 -7.03 25.26
CA ASP A 61 -9.07 -6.40 26.53
C ASP A 61 -8.00 -6.48 27.63
N LYS A 62 -7.05 -7.39 27.48
CA LYS A 62 -5.88 -7.52 28.34
C LYS A 62 -4.66 -6.83 27.74
N GLY A 63 -4.76 -6.09 26.64
CA GLY A 63 -3.62 -5.41 26.02
C GLY A 63 -2.80 -6.27 25.06
N GLY A 64 -3.37 -7.38 24.56
CA GLY A 64 -2.82 -8.06 23.38
C GLY A 64 -3.37 -7.50 22.07
N GLN A 65 -3.13 -8.21 20.97
CA GLN A 65 -3.55 -7.75 19.64
C GLN A 65 -5.07 -7.85 19.47
N CYS A 66 -5.66 -6.83 18.85
CA CYS A 66 -7.10 -6.70 18.61
C CYS A 66 -7.48 -7.04 17.16
N GLY A 67 -6.64 -7.83 16.49
CA GLY A 67 -6.86 -8.33 15.15
C GLY A 67 -7.87 -9.48 15.10
N VAL A 68 -7.91 -10.14 13.95
CA VAL A 68 -8.76 -11.31 13.72
C VAL A 68 -8.17 -12.53 14.41
N PRO A 69 -8.90 -13.22 15.31
CA PRO A 69 -8.40 -14.40 16.01
C PRO A 69 -7.88 -15.48 15.06
N GLY A 70 -6.66 -15.96 15.31
CA GLY A 70 -5.97 -16.96 14.49
C GLY A 70 -5.27 -16.38 13.25
N LEU A 71 -5.44 -15.09 12.93
CA LEU A 71 -4.82 -14.47 11.76
C LEU A 71 -3.34 -14.13 12.02
N VAL A 72 -2.50 -14.51 11.08
CA VAL A 72 -1.09 -14.16 10.98
C VAL A 72 -0.88 -13.42 9.66
N ALA A 73 -0.94 -12.11 9.71
CA ALA A 73 -0.69 -11.27 8.54
C ALA A 73 0.78 -10.84 8.46
N ILE A 74 1.33 -10.80 7.24
CA ILE A 74 2.70 -10.33 6.98
C ILE A 74 2.74 -9.41 5.76
N ALA A 75 3.63 -8.43 5.80
CA ALA A 75 3.98 -7.64 4.62
C ALA A 75 4.99 -8.38 3.75
N VAL A 76 4.73 -8.40 2.44
CA VAL A 76 5.61 -8.99 1.43
C VAL A 76 6.12 -7.87 0.52
N SER A 77 7.43 -7.74 0.39
CA SER A 77 8.02 -6.78 -0.55
C SER A 77 7.81 -7.24 -1.99
N THR A 78 7.39 -6.33 -2.85
CA THR A 78 7.03 -6.60 -4.25
C THR A 78 7.41 -5.42 -5.14
N THR A 79 7.07 -5.48 -6.45
CA THR A 79 7.18 -4.36 -7.38
C THR A 79 5.94 -3.43 -7.38
N ALA A 80 5.07 -3.56 -6.37
CA ALA A 80 3.86 -2.76 -6.15
C ALA A 80 2.69 -3.06 -7.10
N SER A 81 1.96 -2.02 -7.51
CA SER A 81 0.53 -2.10 -7.88
C SER A 81 0.18 -3.16 -8.93
N VAL A 82 0.90 -3.25 -10.06
CA VAL A 82 0.54 -4.21 -11.12
C VAL A 82 0.80 -5.64 -10.64
N PHE A 83 1.94 -5.87 -10.00
CA PHE A 83 2.26 -7.18 -9.43
C PHE A 83 1.26 -7.56 -8.34
N ASN A 84 0.98 -6.68 -7.39
CA ASN A 84 0.09 -6.96 -6.27
C ASN A 84 -1.34 -7.28 -6.75
N ASN A 85 -1.89 -6.50 -7.68
CA ASN A 85 -3.20 -6.78 -8.26
C ASN A 85 -3.21 -8.10 -9.02
N THR A 86 -2.16 -8.41 -9.81
CA THR A 86 -2.05 -9.69 -10.51
C THR A 86 -2.01 -10.86 -9.52
N ALA A 87 -1.18 -10.76 -8.48
CA ALA A 87 -1.03 -11.80 -7.47
C ALA A 87 -2.32 -12.01 -6.65
N VAL A 88 -3.04 -10.93 -6.34
CA VAL A 88 -4.36 -11.01 -5.67
C VAL A 88 -5.40 -11.66 -6.59
N GLN A 89 -5.47 -11.24 -7.86
CA GLN A 89 -6.35 -11.84 -8.86
C GLN A 89 -6.12 -13.36 -9.00
N ASN A 90 -4.86 -13.79 -8.98
CA ASN A 90 -4.48 -15.19 -9.14
C ASN A 90 -4.55 -16.02 -7.84
N GLY A 91 -4.82 -15.39 -6.69
CA GLY A 91 -4.80 -16.06 -5.38
C GLY A 91 -3.39 -16.39 -4.87
N GLU A 92 -2.36 -15.79 -5.46
CA GLU A 92 -0.96 -15.92 -5.04
C GLU A 92 -0.65 -15.09 -3.79
N LEU A 93 -1.41 -14.02 -3.56
CA LEU A 93 -1.42 -13.20 -2.35
C LEU A 93 -2.86 -12.97 -1.88
N GLU A 94 -3.08 -12.92 -0.57
CA GLU A 94 -4.40 -12.69 0.00
C GLU A 94 -4.84 -11.22 -0.11
N ALA A 95 -3.87 -10.30 -0.05
CA ALA A 95 -4.09 -8.87 -0.21
C ALA A 95 -2.91 -8.17 -0.89
N GLY A 96 -3.15 -6.93 -1.32
CA GLY A 96 -2.15 -6.05 -1.90
C GLY A 96 -2.43 -4.59 -1.63
N LEU A 97 -1.38 -3.79 -1.48
CA LEU A 97 -1.45 -2.34 -1.61
C LEU A 97 -1.29 -1.96 -3.08
N ALA A 98 -2.21 -1.17 -3.60
CA ALA A 98 -2.16 -0.78 -5.01
C ALA A 98 -2.78 0.60 -5.22
N ALA A 99 -2.23 1.34 -6.19
CA ALA A 99 -2.77 2.63 -6.60
C ALA A 99 -4.15 2.47 -7.25
N ALA A 100 -5.04 3.43 -7.02
CA ALA A 100 -6.42 3.39 -7.47
C ALA A 100 -6.55 3.33 -9.00
N ASP A 101 -5.77 4.13 -9.72
CA ASP A 101 -5.73 4.16 -11.19
C ASP A 101 -5.38 2.79 -11.79
N VAL A 102 -4.36 2.11 -11.24
CA VAL A 102 -3.93 0.79 -11.68
C VAL A 102 -4.97 -0.27 -11.35
N THR A 103 -5.54 -0.21 -10.15
CA THR A 103 -6.57 -1.15 -9.71
C THR A 103 -7.81 -1.07 -10.59
N ARG A 104 -8.23 0.15 -10.93
CA ARG A 104 -9.31 0.40 -11.90
C ARG A 104 -8.97 -0.15 -13.28
N SER A 105 -7.82 0.23 -13.83
CA SER A 105 -7.43 -0.16 -15.18
C SER A 105 -7.32 -1.67 -15.32
N MET A 106 -6.80 -2.36 -14.30
CA MET A 106 -6.72 -3.82 -14.30
C MET A 106 -8.10 -4.45 -14.13
N TYR A 107 -8.94 -3.97 -13.21
CA TYR A 107 -10.29 -4.52 -13.00
C TYR A 107 -11.17 -4.40 -14.25
N LEU A 108 -11.15 -3.24 -14.92
CA LEU A 108 -11.95 -2.97 -16.11
C LEU A 108 -11.30 -3.46 -17.41
N GLY A 109 -10.02 -3.84 -17.39
CA GLY A 109 -9.27 -4.22 -18.58
C GLY A 109 -9.07 -3.04 -19.53
N GLU A 110 -8.55 -1.92 -19.03
CA GLU A 110 -8.32 -0.70 -19.80
C GLU A 110 -6.83 -0.42 -20.04
N GLY A 111 -6.54 0.39 -21.07
CA GLY A 111 -5.18 0.77 -21.44
C GLY A 111 -4.33 -0.46 -21.76
N LYS A 112 -3.17 -0.59 -21.12
CA LYS A 112 -2.28 -1.75 -21.34
C LYS A 112 -2.84 -3.11 -20.88
N PHE A 113 -3.99 -3.10 -20.20
CA PHE A 113 -4.68 -4.30 -19.72
C PHE A 113 -5.89 -4.68 -20.58
N GLU A 114 -6.06 -4.05 -21.75
CA GLU A 114 -7.13 -4.35 -22.69
C GLU A 114 -7.18 -5.85 -23.04
N GLY A 115 -8.38 -6.42 -22.95
CA GLY A 115 -8.63 -7.85 -23.17
C GLY A 115 -8.24 -8.77 -22.00
N ASN A 116 -7.75 -8.24 -20.87
CA ASN A 116 -7.37 -9.03 -19.70
C ASN A 116 -7.86 -8.42 -18.37
N PRO A 117 -9.19 -8.32 -18.15
CA PRO A 117 -9.75 -7.76 -16.93
C PRO A 117 -9.48 -8.65 -15.70
N HIS A 118 -9.22 -8.01 -14.56
CA HIS A 118 -8.96 -8.64 -13.27
C HIS A 118 -10.21 -8.54 -12.38
N GLU A 119 -11.26 -9.27 -12.78
CA GLU A 119 -12.62 -9.14 -12.20
C GLU A 119 -12.74 -9.57 -10.73
N LYS A 120 -11.73 -10.26 -10.18
CA LYS A 120 -11.74 -10.70 -8.78
C LYS A 120 -11.27 -9.63 -7.82
N LEU A 121 -10.70 -8.52 -8.30
CA LEU A 121 -10.22 -7.46 -7.41
C LEU A 121 -11.39 -6.84 -6.63
N ARG A 122 -11.19 -6.68 -5.33
CA ARG A 122 -12.11 -6.04 -4.38
C ARG A 122 -11.35 -5.10 -3.47
N ILE A 123 -12.00 -4.06 -3.00
CA ILE A 123 -11.39 -3.07 -2.12
C ILE A 123 -11.85 -3.29 -0.68
N ILE A 124 -10.92 -3.20 0.27
CA ILE A 124 -11.24 -3.03 1.70
C ILE A 124 -11.34 -1.55 2.02
N ALA A 125 -10.35 -0.74 1.66
CA ALA A 125 -10.32 0.67 2.02
C ALA A 125 -9.45 1.50 1.08
N ASN A 126 -9.82 2.77 0.91
CA ASN A 126 -8.89 3.84 0.60
C ASN A 126 -7.99 4.13 1.82
N LEU A 127 -6.69 4.28 1.60
CA LEU A 127 -5.70 4.46 2.67
C LEU A 127 -5.20 5.90 2.73
N TYR A 128 -4.46 6.37 1.72
CA TYR A 128 -3.85 7.70 1.70
C TYR A 128 -3.45 8.10 0.27
N PRO A 129 -3.26 9.41 0.00
CA PRO A 129 -2.73 9.87 -1.27
C PRO A 129 -1.21 9.61 -1.39
N GLU A 130 -0.82 9.14 -2.57
CA GLU A 130 0.55 8.97 -3.05
C GLU A 130 0.88 10.10 -4.01
N ASP A 131 1.70 11.03 -3.53
CA ASP A 131 2.13 12.21 -4.26
C ASP A 131 3.21 11.82 -5.28
N LEU A 132 3.07 12.25 -6.54
CA LEU A 132 4.10 12.05 -7.54
C LEU A 132 5.28 12.97 -7.25
N HIS A 133 6.48 12.40 -7.20
CA HIS A 133 7.72 13.16 -7.12
C HIS A 133 8.39 13.06 -8.48
N LEU A 134 8.60 14.20 -9.14
CA LEU A 134 9.54 14.31 -10.26
C LEU A 134 10.81 14.97 -9.74
N VAL A 135 11.81 14.14 -9.46
CA VAL A 135 13.05 14.52 -8.81
C VAL A 135 14.11 14.83 -9.84
N LEU A 136 14.76 15.99 -9.67
CA LEU A 136 15.81 16.52 -10.53
C LEU A 136 17.09 16.76 -9.70
N PRO A 137 18.28 16.83 -10.33
CA PRO A 137 19.50 17.23 -9.65
C PRO A 137 19.37 18.65 -9.08
N LYS A 138 20.10 18.96 -8.01
CA LYS A 138 20.10 20.29 -7.39
C LYS A 138 20.34 21.41 -8.41
N GLY A 139 19.51 22.45 -8.39
CA GLY A 139 19.59 23.59 -9.30
C GLY A 139 19.17 23.32 -10.75
N VAL A 140 18.63 22.13 -11.05
CA VAL A 140 18.07 21.80 -12.37
C VAL A 140 16.56 21.98 -12.31
N HIS A 141 16.03 22.73 -13.29
CA HIS A 141 14.60 22.94 -13.47
C HIS A 141 14.20 22.62 -14.91
N ILE A 142 12.97 22.15 -15.08
CA ILE A 142 12.33 21.96 -16.38
C ILE A 142 11.02 22.76 -16.40
N ASN A 143 10.61 23.21 -17.58
CA ASN A 143 9.36 23.94 -17.76
C ASN A 143 8.19 22.99 -18.02
N SER A 144 8.46 21.83 -18.63
CA SER A 144 7.43 20.84 -18.94
C SER A 144 8.00 19.43 -19.00
N LEU A 145 7.14 18.43 -18.96
CA LEU A 145 7.54 17.04 -19.20
C LEU A 145 8.17 16.83 -20.59
N ALA A 146 7.89 17.70 -21.57
CA ALA A 146 8.51 17.62 -22.90
C ALA A 146 10.03 17.89 -22.88
N ASP A 147 10.54 18.59 -21.86
CA ASP A 147 11.97 18.86 -21.68
C ASP A 147 12.77 17.60 -21.30
N LEU A 148 12.08 16.50 -20.99
CA LEU A 148 12.69 15.21 -20.69
C LEU A 148 13.16 14.47 -21.96
N LYS A 149 12.83 14.95 -23.16
CA LYS A 149 13.34 14.36 -24.42
C LYS A 149 14.87 14.36 -24.45
N GLY A 150 15.44 13.21 -24.82
CA GLY A 150 16.86 12.94 -24.87
C GLY A 150 17.54 12.83 -23.50
N LYS A 151 16.78 12.81 -22.40
CA LYS A 151 17.31 12.69 -21.03
C LYS A 151 17.32 11.25 -20.54
N ARG A 152 18.14 10.99 -19.51
CA ARG A 152 18.16 9.74 -18.77
C ARG A 152 17.14 9.81 -17.64
N VAL A 153 16.04 9.08 -17.79
CA VAL A 153 14.86 9.25 -16.92
C VAL A 153 14.52 7.95 -16.22
N GLY A 154 14.52 7.97 -14.89
CA GLY A 154 13.94 6.90 -14.09
C GLY A 154 12.42 6.94 -14.17
N ILE A 155 11.80 5.98 -14.86
CA ILE A 155 10.34 5.94 -15.08
C ILE A 155 9.59 5.09 -14.04
N GLY A 156 10.25 4.74 -12.94
CA GLY A 156 9.75 3.81 -11.94
C GLY A 156 10.00 2.34 -12.29
N GLN A 157 9.86 1.48 -11.28
CA GLN A 157 10.16 0.05 -11.41
C GLN A 157 9.19 -0.64 -12.37
N ALA A 158 9.68 -1.61 -13.14
CA ALA A 158 8.85 -2.45 -14.00
C ALA A 158 7.70 -3.09 -13.21
N GLY A 159 6.47 -2.90 -13.69
CA GLY A 159 5.27 -3.41 -13.02
C GLY A 159 4.80 -2.58 -11.81
N SER A 160 5.36 -1.39 -11.59
CA SER A 160 4.84 -0.44 -10.59
C SER A 160 3.69 0.39 -11.13
N GLY A 161 2.88 0.96 -10.23
CA GLY A 161 1.86 1.93 -10.62
C GLY A 161 2.45 3.26 -11.10
N THR A 162 3.57 3.70 -10.51
CA THR A 162 4.34 4.85 -11.00
C THR A 162 4.67 4.71 -12.47
N GLN A 163 5.18 3.55 -12.91
CA GLN A 163 5.51 3.32 -14.31
C GLN A 163 4.29 3.46 -15.23
N VAL A 164 3.14 2.91 -14.82
CA VAL A 164 1.90 2.99 -15.59
C VAL A 164 1.45 4.44 -15.77
N ALA A 165 1.44 5.21 -14.68
CA ALA A 165 1.01 6.60 -14.69
C ALA A 165 1.99 7.49 -15.47
N VAL A 166 3.29 7.36 -15.20
CA VAL A 166 4.34 8.18 -15.81
C VAL A 166 4.41 7.99 -17.32
N LEU A 167 4.26 6.77 -17.83
CA LEU A 167 4.27 6.56 -19.28
C LEU A 167 3.09 7.25 -19.98
N GLN A 168 1.88 7.19 -19.39
CA GLN A 168 0.71 7.92 -19.90
C GLN A 168 0.89 9.44 -19.81
N MET A 169 1.45 9.93 -18.70
CA MET A 169 1.76 11.35 -18.52
C MET A 169 2.81 11.82 -19.54
N LEU A 170 3.91 11.10 -19.74
CA LEU A 170 4.93 11.45 -20.73
C LEU A 170 4.35 11.49 -22.15
N GLU A 171 3.56 10.49 -22.52
CA GLU A 171 2.91 10.40 -23.84
C GLU A 171 2.02 11.61 -24.11
N ALA A 172 1.27 12.08 -23.12
CA ALA A 172 0.43 13.27 -23.25
C ALA A 172 1.23 14.57 -23.47
N TRP A 173 2.53 14.60 -23.15
CA TRP A 173 3.47 15.69 -23.48
C TRP A 173 4.32 15.37 -24.72
N GLY A 174 3.94 14.34 -25.48
CA GLY A 174 4.62 13.93 -26.71
C GLY A 174 6.01 13.35 -26.46
N VAL A 175 6.26 12.79 -25.27
CA VAL A 175 7.48 12.07 -24.91
C VAL A 175 7.16 10.59 -24.82
N THR A 176 7.72 9.80 -25.72
CA THR A 176 7.62 8.35 -25.69
C THR A 176 8.84 7.75 -25.01
N ARG A 177 8.79 6.43 -24.73
CA ARG A 177 9.95 5.71 -24.20
C ARG A 177 11.16 5.78 -25.13
N ASP A 178 10.96 5.87 -26.44
CA ASP A 178 12.04 5.95 -27.43
C ASP A 178 12.67 7.35 -27.50
N ASP A 179 11.99 8.38 -26.96
CA ASP A 179 12.52 9.73 -26.87
C ASP A 179 13.45 9.93 -25.67
N ILE A 180 13.61 8.93 -24.78
CA ILE A 180 14.39 9.04 -23.54
C ILE A 180 15.28 7.81 -23.32
N ASP A 181 16.37 7.97 -22.58
CA ASP A 181 17.11 6.82 -22.03
C ASP A 181 16.41 6.37 -20.74
N ALA A 182 15.36 5.56 -20.92
CA ALA A 182 14.47 5.13 -19.84
C ALA A 182 15.13 4.07 -18.93
N ALA A 183 15.12 4.34 -17.63
CA ALA A 183 15.56 3.40 -16.61
C ALA A 183 14.37 2.90 -15.75
N GLU A 184 14.21 1.59 -15.65
CA GLU A 184 13.19 0.95 -14.82
C GLU A 184 13.78 0.59 -13.45
N LEU A 185 13.71 1.52 -12.51
CA LEU A 185 14.41 1.44 -11.23
C LEU A 185 13.47 1.65 -10.06
N ASN A 186 13.77 1.04 -8.93
CA ASN A 186 13.10 1.41 -7.68
C ASN A 186 13.61 2.77 -7.17
N ASN A 187 12.96 3.31 -6.14
CA ASN A 187 13.27 4.62 -5.59
C ASN A 187 14.72 4.75 -5.09
N SER A 188 15.23 3.79 -4.32
CA SER A 188 16.61 3.82 -3.82
C SER A 188 17.63 3.81 -4.95
N GLN A 189 17.46 2.92 -5.93
CA GLN A 189 18.31 2.86 -7.12
C GLN A 189 18.26 4.16 -7.92
N SER A 190 17.08 4.79 -8.04
CA SER A 190 16.92 6.04 -8.78
C SER A 190 17.61 7.20 -8.05
N ALA A 191 17.46 7.29 -6.73
CA ALA A 191 18.14 8.29 -5.91
C ALA A 191 19.67 8.15 -5.98
N ASP A 192 20.20 6.92 -5.88
CA ASP A 192 21.64 6.65 -6.00
C ASP A 192 22.16 7.04 -7.39
N ARG A 193 21.45 6.66 -8.45
CA ARG A 193 21.86 7.01 -9.82
C ARG A 193 21.74 8.51 -10.13
N LEU A 194 20.77 9.20 -9.55
CA LEU A 194 20.70 10.66 -9.65
C LEU A 194 21.89 11.31 -8.92
N ALA A 195 22.21 10.84 -7.72
CA ALA A 195 23.35 11.29 -6.92
C ALA A 195 24.71 11.11 -7.63
N ASP A 196 24.84 10.04 -8.42
CA ASP A 196 26.04 9.72 -9.21
C ASP A 196 26.05 10.40 -10.59
N GLY A 197 25.04 11.22 -10.91
CA GLY A 197 24.92 11.89 -12.20
C GLY A 197 24.65 10.94 -13.37
N GLN A 198 24.11 9.74 -13.09
CA GLN A 198 23.72 8.71 -14.05
C GLN A 198 22.27 8.87 -14.53
N LEU A 199 21.45 9.65 -13.81
CA LEU A 199 20.11 10.08 -14.25
C LEU A 199 20.05 11.61 -14.32
N ASP A 200 19.17 12.11 -15.17
CA ASP A 200 18.83 13.53 -15.28
C ASP A 200 17.51 13.86 -14.58
N ALA A 201 16.64 12.87 -14.41
CA ALA A 201 15.41 12.97 -13.63
C ALA A 201 14.94 11.57 -13.19
N TYR A 202 14.10 11.48 -12.16
CA TYR A 202 13.32 10.27 -11.92
C TYR A 202 11.95 10.56 -11.32
N PHE A 203 11.01 9.67 -11.60
CA PHE A 203 9.66 9.70 -11.05
C PHE A 203 9.49 8.68 -9.94
N TYR A 204 8.75 9.05 -8.90
CA TYR A 204 8.29 8.14 -7.87
C TYR A 204 6.98 8.61 -7.25
N ALA A 205 5.92 7.80 -7.34
CA ALA A 205 4.67 8.07 -6.63
C ALA A 205 4.70 7.38 -5.26
N ALA A 206 4.62 8.16 -4.19
CA ALA A 206 4.69 7.63 -2.84
C ALA A 206 4.18 8.62 -1.81
N GLY A 207 4.03 8.15 -0.58
CA GLY A 207 3.75 9.01 0.54
C GLY A 207 5.01 9.66 1.10
N TRP A 208 5.01 10.99 1.20
CA TRP A 208 6.08 11.74 1.84
C TRP A 208 6.08 11.64 3.39
N PRO A 209 7.26 11.79 4.03
CA PRO A 209 8.59 11.86 3.41
C PRO A 209 9.08 10.48 2.94
N VAL A 210 9.83 10.45 1.84
CA VAL A 210 10.46 9.23 1.31
C VAL A 210 11.93 9.15 1.74
N ALA A 211 12.33 8.07 2.41
CA ALA A 211 13.64 7.96 3.05
C ALA A 211 14.84 8.19 2.10
N ALA A 212 14.81 7.62 0.90
CA ALA A 212 15.91 7.82 -0.07
C ALA A 212 16.00 9.28 -0.56
N MET A 213 14.87 9.99 -0.65
CA MET A 213 14.84 11.42 -1.01
C MET A 213 15.31 12.30 0.14
N VAL A 214 14.99 11.95 1.40
CA VAL A 214 15.56 12.61 2.58
C VAL A 214 17.09 12.48 2.59
N GLN A 215 17.60 11.28 2.29
CA GLN A 215 19.04 11.03 2.21
C GLN A 215 19.69 11.78 1.03
N LEU A 216 19.06 11.78 -0.14
CA LEU A 216 19.55 12.48 -1.33
C LEU A 216 19.62 14.00 -1.08
N ALA A 217 18.54 14.57 -0.54
CA ALA A 217 18.42 15.99 -0.21
C ALA A 217 19.53 16.45 0.74
N SER A 218 19.79 15.70 1.82
CA SER A 218 20.80 16.04 2.83
C SER A 218 22.25 15.81 2.38
N THR A 219 22.50 15.06 1.30
CA THR A 219 23.87 14.73 0.86
C THR A 219 24.30 15.39 -0.45
N LYS A 220 23.48 15.30 -1.49
CA LYS A 220 23.76 15.87 -2.82
C LYS A 220 22.84 17.06 -3.15
N GLY A 221 21.70 17.14 -2.47
CA GLY A 221 20.61 18.01 -2.83
C GLY A 221 19.81 17.48 -4.02
N MET A 222 18.62 18.02 -4.20
CA MET A 222 17.71 17.72 -5.30
C MET A 222 16.79 18.91 -5.54
N GLU A 223 16.09 18.91 -6.66
CA GLU A 223 14.93 19.76 -6.93
C GLU A 223 13.69 18.88 -7.14
N LEU A 224 12.51 19.43 -6.87
CA LEU A 224 11.23 18.81 -7.20
C LEU A 224 10.49 19.67 -8.22
N HIS A 225 10.11 19.08 -9.34
CA HIS A 225 9.30 19.79 -10.32
C HIS A 225 7.89 20.02 -9.75
N SER A 226 7.49 21.29 -9.71
CA SER A 226 6.15 21.74 -9.33
C SER A 226 5.33 21.95 -10.60
N PHE A 227 4.25 21.17 -10.74
CA PHE A 227 3.35 21.18 -11.89
C PHE A 227 2.44 22.40 -11.86
N THR A 228 2.12 22.95 -13.03
CA THR A 228 1.14 24.04 -13.13
C THR A 228 -0.29 23.51 -12.98
N ASP A 229 -1.25 24.40 -12.68
CA ASP A 229 -2.68 24.03 -12.65
C ASP A 229 -3.16 23.45 -14.00
N GLU A 230 -2.59 23.92 -15.12
CA GLU A 230 -2.87 23.38 -16.45
C GLU A 230 -2.34 21.96 -16.60
N ASP A 231 -1.11 21.70 -16.14
CA ASP A 231 -0.54 20.35 -16.15
C ASP A 231 -1.37 19.40 -15.29
N LEU A 232 -1.75 19.83 -14.07
CA LEU A 232 -2.57 19.03 -13.15
C LEU A 232 -3.95 18.72 -13.73
N LYS A 233 -4.59 19.70 -14.38
CA LYS A 233 -5.85 19.48 -15.07
C LYS A 233 -5.68 18.48 -16.21
N LYS A 234 -4.66 18.65 -17.04
CA LYS A 234 -4.39 17.75 -18.17
C LYS A 234 -4.11 16.32 -17.69
N ILE A 235 -3.36 16.16 -16.61
CA ILE A 235 -3.11 14.84 -15.96
C ILE A 235 -4.42 14.22 -15.48
N ASN A 236 -5.29 14.99 -14.83
CA ASN A 236 -6.60 14.49 -14.40
C ASN A 236 -7.49 14.09 -15.59
N ASP A 237 -7.47 14.86 -16.69
CA ASP A 237 -8.26 14.54 -17.89
C ASP A 237 -7.83 13.20 -18.51
N ILE A 238 -6.54 12.86 -18.49
CA ILE A 238 -6.02 11.58 -19.04
C ILE A 238 -6.11 10.42 -18.04
N ILE A 239 -5.92 10.67 -16.75
CA ILE A 239 -5.97 9.68 -15.68
C ILE A 239 -6.86 10.24 -14.55
N PRO A 240 -8.20 10.05 -14.63
CA PRO A 240 -9.15 10.67 -13.70
C PRO A 240 -8.95 10.36 -12.20
N ALA A 241 -8.21 9.30 -11.89
CA ALA A 241 -7.86 8.92 -10.53
C ALA A 241 -6.69 9.75 -9.93
N TYR A 242 -5.92 10.46 -10.76
CA TYR A 242 -4.91 11.40 -10.28
C TYR A 242 -5.54 12.78 -10.07
N VAL A 243 -5.44 13.30 -8.85
CA VAL A 243 -6.01 14.59 -8.45
C VAL A 243 -4.91 15.56 -7.99
N PRO A 244 -5.13 16.88 -8.05
CA PRO A 244 -4.20 17.86 -7.49
C PRO A 244 -3.87 17.59 -6.02
N SER A 245 -2.59 17.69 -5.68
CA SER A 245 -2.06 17.59 -4.31
C SER A 245 -0.86 18.54 -4.14
N VAL A 246 -0.39 18.65 -2.89
CA VAL A 246 0.75 19.47 -2.51
C VAL A 246 1.68 18.67 -1.60
N ILE A 247 2.97 18.65 -1.94
CA ILE A 247 4.03 18.28 -1.00
C ILE A 247 4.48 19.58 -0.30
N PRO A 248 4.27 19.73 1.02
CA PRO A 248 4.60 20.97 1.71
C PRO A 248 6.09 21.31 1.68
N ALA A 249 6.41 22.59 1.67
CA ALA A 249 7.76 23.10 1.91
C ALA A 249 8.36 22.51 3.20
N GLY A 250 9.67 22.26 3.19
CA GLY A 250 10.41 21.77 4.36
C GLY A 250 10.24 20.28 4.67
N VAL A 251 9.49 19.52 3.85
CA VAL A 251 9.45 18.05 3.93
C VAL A 251 10.82 17.44 3.63
N TYR A 252 11.55 18.02 2.67
CA TYR A 252 12.90 17.62 2.29
C TYR A 252 13.86 18.80 2.44
N GLU A 253 15.09 18.53 2.89
CA GLU A 253 16.11 19.56 3.07
C GLU A 253 16.41 20.27 1.74
N GLY A 254 16.43 21.62 1.75
CA GLY A 254 16.67 22.42 0.55
C GLY A 254 15.46 22.60 -0.36
N ILE A 255 14.31 21.96 -0.08
CA ILE A 255 13.04 22.23 -0.76
C ILE A 255 12.22 23.14 0.17
N ASP A 256 12.36 24.45 0.00
CA ASP A 256 11.72 25.49 0.82
C ASP A 256 10.45 26.09 0.17
N TYR A 257 9.93 25.42 -0.85
CA TYR A 257 8.71 25.78 -1.58
C TYR A 257 7.70 24.63 -1.56
N ASP A 258 6.41 24.97 -1.66
CA ASP A 258 5.35 24.00 -1.87
C ASP A 258 5.45 23.42 -3.29
N VAL A 259 5.36 22.10 -3.40
CA VAL A 259 5.40 21.39 -4.70
C VAL A 259 3.98 20.97 -5.06
N HIS A 260 3.43 21.61 -6.08
CA HIS A 260 2.16 21.24 -6.67
C HIS A 260 2.37 20.00 -7.53
N THR A 261 1.60 18.94 -7.29
CA THR A 261 1.84 17.64 -7.92
C THR A 261 0.56 16.81 -8.01
N PRO A 262 0.41 15.93 -9.01
CA PRO A 262 -0.71 15.00 -9.00
C PRO A 262 -0.50 13.90 -7.96
N ALA A 263 -1.57 13.46 -7.31
CA ALA A 263 -1.56 12.33 -6.39
C ALA A 263 -2.65 11.31 -6.73
N VAL A 264 -2.38 10.05 -6.45
CA VAL A 264 -3.35 8.95 -6.56
C VAL A 264 -3.51 8.26 -5.23
N ASN A 265 -4.70 7.76 -4.93
CA ASN A 265 -4.96 7.07 -3.68
C ASN A 265 -4.39 5.65 -3.66
N ALA A 266 -3.71 5.30 -2.57
CA ALA A 266 -3.33 3.93 -2.23
C ALA A 266 -4.55 3.18 -1.66
N LEU A 267 -4.80 1.97 -2.17
CA LEU A 267 -5.90 1.11 -1.76
C LEU A 267 -5.37 -0.13 -1.04
N LEU A 268 -6.15 -0.67 -0.11
CA LEU A 268 -6.03 -2.05 0.35
C LEU A 268 -6.96 -2.94 -0.47
N VAL A 269 -6.38 -3.80 -1.30
CA VAL A 269 -7.07 -4.64 -2.29
C VAL A 269 -6.99 -6.10 -1.88
N VAL A 270 -8.06 -6.86 -2.12
CA VAL A 270 -8.18 -8.30 -1.87
C VAL A 270 -8.91 -8.98 -3.03
N SER A 271 -8.95 -10.31 -3.02
CA SER A 271 -9.73 -11.08 -3.99
C SER A 271 -11.17 -11.23 -3.49
N ALA A 272 -12.13 -11.30 -4.43
CA ALA A 272 -13.52 -11.68 -4.19
C ALA A 272 -13.67 -13.11 -3.64
N ASP A 273 -12.63 -13.95 -3.82
CA ASP A 273 -12.61 -15.32 -3.31
C ASP A 273 -12.28 -15.39 -1.80
N GLN A 274 -11.92 -14.25 -1.17
CA GLN A 274 -11.65 -14.22 0.27
C GLN A 274 -12.95 -14.42 1.07
N PRO A 275 -12.93 -15.18 2.19
CA PRO A 275 -14.13 -15.37 2.99
C PRO A 275 -14.70 -14.05 3.52
N GLU A 276 -16.01 -13.84 3.36
CA GLU A 276 -16.71 -12.63 3.81
C GLU A 276 -16.43 -12.30 5.27
N GLU A 277 -16.56 -13.29 6.16
CA GLU A 277 -16.31 -13.13 7.60
C GLU A 277 -14.88 -12.72 7.92
N LEU A 278 -13.91 -13.25 7.17
CA LEU A 278 -12.50 -12.87 7.34
C LEU A 278 -12.31 -11.39 7.00
N ILE A 279 -12.83 -10.96 5.85
CA ILE A 279 -12.67 -9.57 5.41
C ILE A 279 -13.47 -8.59 6.28
N TYR A 280 -14.65 -8.98 6.77
CA TYR A 280 -15.38 -8.20 7.77
C TYR A 280 -14.53 -8.00 9.04
N GLY A 281 -13.94 -9.08 9.55
CA GLY A 281 -13.05 -9.04 10.72
C GLY A 281 -11.81 -8.16 10.48
N ILE A 282 -11.17 -8.28 9.32
CA ILE A 282 -10.02 -7.46 8.92
C ILE A 282 -10.42 -5.98 8.85
N THR A 283 -11.55 -5.67 8.22
CA THR A 283 -12.05 -4.28 8.10
C THR A 283 -12.32 -3.69 9.48
N LYS A 284 -12.97 -4.44 10.37
CA LYS A 284 -13.20 -4.03 11.75
C LYS A 284 -11.89 -3.82 12.53
N ALA A 285 -10.92 -4.72 12.37
CA ALA A 285 -9.63 -4.61 13.02
C ALA A 285 -8.80 -3.42 12.50
N LEU A 286 -8.91 -3.09 11.21
CA LEU A 286 -8.21 -1.95 10.60
C LEU A 286 -8.59 -0.63 11.30
N TRP A 287 -9.84 -0.49 11.72
CA TRP A 287 -10.39 0.74 12.30
C TRP A 287 -10.49 0.74 13.83
N ASN A 288 -9.93 -0.26 14.52
CA ASN A 288 -9.92 -0.28 15.97
C ASN A 288 -8.88 0.70 16.56
N ASP A 289 -9.05 1.08 17.83
CA ASP A 289 -8.18 2.05 18.52
C ASP A 289 -6.72 1.60 18.65
N ASN A 290 -6.44 0.30 18.65
CA ASN A 290 -5.08 -0.21 18.76
C ASN A 290 -4.35 -0.14 17.42
N THR A 291 -5.00 -0.52 16.32
CA THR A 291 -4.51 -0.32 14.96
C THR A 291 -4.35 1.16 14.67
N ARG A 292 -5.26 2.01 15.17
CA ARG A 292 -5.13 3.46 15.10
C ARG A 292 -3.80 3.94 15.71
N LYS A 293 -3.45 3.51 16.93
CA LYS A 293 -2.16 3.83 17.57
C LYS A 293 -0.96 3.31 16.76
N LEU A 294 -1.05 2.11 16.18
CA LEU A 294 0.01 1.57 15.33
C LEU A 294 0.22 2.45 14.09
N LEU A 295 -0.87 2.83 13.41
CA LEU A 295 -0.84 3.69 12.24
C LEU A 295 -0.30 5.10 12.54
N ASP A 296 -0.65 5.68 13.69
CA ASP A 296 -0.16 7.02 14.07
C ASP A 296 1.36 7.06 14.36
N ASN A 297 1.93 5.93 14.78
CA ASN A 297 3.34 5.81 15.16
C ASN A 297 4.23 5.11 14.12
N GLY A 298 3.64 4.39 13.15
CA GLY A 298 4.40 3.59 12.19
C GLY A 298 5.04 4.40 11.07
N HIS A 299 4.25 5.20 10.35
CA HIS A 299 4.71 6.03 9.23
C HIS A 299 3.93 7.35 9.20
N ALA A 300 4.51 8.42 8.65
CA ALA A 300 3.85 9.74 8.56
C ALA A 300 2.47 9.65 7.89
N LYS A 301 2.37 8.98 6.72
CA LYS A 301 1.10 8.70 6.04
C LYS A 301 0.14 7.78 6.82
N GLY A 302 0.60 7.02 7.81
CA GLY A 302 -0.30 6.26 8.67
C GLY A 302 -1.30 7.17 9.39
N LYS A 303 -0.93 8.42 9.68
CA LYS A 303 -1.81 9.48 10.21
C LYS A 303 -2.88 9.97 9.23
N GLN A 304 -2.78 9.63 7.95
CA GLN A 304 -3.78 9.98 6.92
C GLN A 304 -4.73 8.81 6.63
N ILE A 305 -4.38 7.59 7.04
CA ILE A 305 -5.28 6.43 6.97
C ILE A 305 -6.37 6.62 8.00
N ARG A 306 -7.53 7.13 7.58
CA ARG A 306 -8.62 7.53 8.47
C ARG A 306 -9.93 6.88 8.04
N LEU A 307 -10.79 6.57 9.01
CA LEU A 307 -12.08 5.93 8.73
C LEU A 307 -12.94 6.84 7.86
N GLU A 308 -12.89 8.14 8.13
CA GLU A 308 -13.64 9.20 7.45
C GLU A 308 -13.32 9.27 5.95
N THR A 309 -12.08 8.90 5.57
CA THR A 309 -11.61 8.91 4.18
C THR A 309 -11.59 7.50 3.56
N ALA A 310 -12.00 6.46 4.29
CA ALA A 310 -11.86 5.08 3.86
C ALA A 310 -12.64 4.72 2.59
N LEU A 311 -13.69 5.48 2.28
CA LEU A 311 -14.53 5.29 1.09
C LEU A 311 -14.35 6.40 0.05
N LEU A 312 -13.43 7.33 0.28
CA LEU A 312 -13.26 8.51 -0.58
C LEU A 312 -12.89 8.10 -2.02
N GLY A 313 -13.76 8.45 -2.97
CA GLY A 313 -13.55 8.24 -4.40
C GLY A 313 -13.75 6.81 -4.89
N LEU A 314 -14.10 5.85 -4.01
CA LEU A 314 -14.28 4.45 -4.40
C LEU A 314 -15.51 4.25 -5.29
N ASP A 315 -16.55 5.05 -5.10
CA ASP A 315 -17.78 5.07 -5.91
C ASP A 315 -17.53 5.36 -7.40
N LYS A 316 -16.51 6.17 -7.68
CA LYS A 316 -16.11 6.56 -9.05
C LYS A 316 -15.11 5.60 -9.68
N LEU A 317 -14.53 4.70 -8.90
CA LEU A 317 -13.45 3.83 -9.37
C LEU A 317 -13.96 2.68 -10.24
N GLY A 318 -15.22 2.27 -10.07
CA GLY A 318 -15.79 1.12 -10.78
C GLY A 318 -15.32 -0.25 -10.27
N VAL A 319 -14.52 -0.27 -9.19
CA VAL A 319 -14.09 -1.51 -8.52
C VAL A 319 -14.91 -1.67 -7.23
N PRO A 320 -15.62 -2.79 -7.03
CA PRO A 320 -16.47 -2.96 -5.87
C PRO A 320 -15.69 -3.19 -4.57
N LEU A 321 -16.29 -2.77 -3.46
CA LEU A 321 -15.85 -3.20 -2.14
C LEU A 321 -15.99 -4.73 -2.00
N HIS A 322 -15.16 -5.33 -1.16
CA HIS A 322 -15.39 -6.70 -0.76
C HIS A 322 -16.69 -6.79 0.07
N PRO A 323 -17.55 -7.81 -0.09
CA PRO A 323 -18.81 -7.92 0.67
C PRO A 323 -18.65 -7.79 2.18
N GLY A 324 -17.60 -8.39 2.74
CA GLY A 324 -17.29 -8.26 4.18
C GLY A 324 -16.92 -6.84 4.62
N ALA A 325 -16.21 -6.09 3.77
CA ALA A 325 -15.88 -4.69 4.03
C ALA A 325 -17.13 -3.80 3.87
N GLU A 326 -17.90 -4.00 2.81
CA GLU A 326 -19.16 -3.31 2.58
C GLU A 326 -20.13 -3.51 3.76
N ARG A 327 -20.28 -4.74 4.25
CA ARG A 327 -21.10 -5.06 5.42
C ARG A 327 -20.67 -4.27 6.65
N PHE A 328 -19.37 -4.21 6.93
CA PHE A 328 -18.84 -3.41 8.04
C PHE A 328 -19.19 -1.93 7.87
N TYR A 329 -18.94 -1.34 6.70
CA TYR A 329 -19.22 0.08 6.45
C TYR A 329 -20.71 0.43 6.48
N ARG A 330 -21.60 -0.49 6.08
CA ARG A 330 -23.05 -0.36 6.24
C ARG A 330 -23.46 -0.37 7.71
N GLU A 331 -22.90 -1.29 8.50
CA GLU A 331 -23.20 -1.42 9.94
C GLU A 331 -22.88 -0.14 10.72
N ILE A 332 -21.78 0.53 10.36
CA ILE A 332 -21.37 1.80 11.00
C ILE A 332 -21.96 3.05 10.31
N GLY A 333 -22.87 2.88 9.35
CA GLY A 333 -23.62 3.98 8.72
C GLY A 333 -22.86 4.80 7.67
N MET A 334 -21.72 4.31 7.17
CA MET A 334 -20.95 4.97 6.12
C MET A 334 -21.50 4.72 4.71
N ILE A 335 -22.23 3.61 4.52
CA ILE A 335 -22.90 3.26 3.26
C ILE A 335 -24.39 3.11 3.55
N LYS A 336 -25.23 3.74 2.73
CA LYS A 336 -26.70 3.66 2.81
C LYS A 336 -27.23 2.42 2.13
#